data_AF-A0A519XG40-F1
#
_entry.id   AF-A0A519XG40-F1
#
_cell.length_a   1.000
_cell.length_b   1.000
_cell.length_c   1.000
_cell.angle_alpha   90.00
_cell.angle_beta   90.00
_cell.angle_gamma   90.00
#
_symmetry.space_group_name_H-M   'P 1'
#
loop_
_entity.id
_entity.type
_entity.pdbx_description
1 polymer ?
#
loop_
_entity_poly.entity_id
_entity_poly.type
_entity_poly.pdbx_seq_one_letter_code
_entity_poly.pdbx_strand_id
1 'polypeptide(L)'
;MLKILSYINITLAIGYFLLYLLNSLSYAILGILAVVVYNALVIHIIDRQIRFNTLHITIGSTNFGFAGFLILWAINLTISSFTYQYFGNTLLYISLSIPLATGIFIHFILSLIKYIKDKKDKLREN
;
A
#
# COMPACT_ATOMS: atom_id res chain seq x y z
N MET A 1 -12.71 -4.98 -8.94
CA MET A 1 -11.83 -3.81 -8.71
C MET A 1 -10.76 -4.06 -7.65
N LEU A 2 -11.11 -4.33 -6.38
CA LEU A 2 -10.12 -4.56 -5.29
C LEU A 2 -9.03 -5.61 -5.64
N LYS A 3 -9.40 -6.72 -6.29
CA LYS A 3 -8.45 -7.76 -6.73
C LYS A 3 -7.41 -7.23 -7.72
N ILE A 4 -7.82 -6.45 -8.72
CA ILE A 4 -6.92 -5.84 -9.71
C ILE A 4 -6.00 -4.84 -9.02
N LEU A 5 -6.55 -4.00 -8.15
CA LEU A 5 -5.77 -3.03 -7.37
C LEU A 5 -4.76 -3.72 -6.44
N SER A 6 -5.11 -4.91 -5.93
CA SER A 6 -4.20 -5.74 -5.13
C SER A 6 -2.97 -6.16 -5.94
N TYR A 7 -3.18 -6.66 -7.17
CA TYR A 7 -2.08 -7.03 -8.06
C TYR A 7 -1.22 -5.82 -8.42
N ILE A 8 -1.83 -4.67 -8.74
CA ILE A 8 -1.09 -3.43 -9.05
C ILE A 8 -0.23 -3.01 -7.85
N ASN A 9 -0.80 -2.98 -6.65
CA ASN A 9 -0.07 -2.60 -5.45
C ASN A 9 1.07 -3.57 -5.13
N ILE A 10 0.89 -4.88 -5.33
CA ILE A 10 1.96 -5.88 -5.16
C ILE A 10 3.08 -5.63 -6.17
N THR A 11 2.75 -5.43 -7.45
CA THR A 11 3.74 -5.17 -8.50
C THR A 11 4.52 -3.88 -8.23
N LEU A 12 3.83 -2.80 -7.84
CA LEU A 12 4.46 -1.54 -7.47
C LEU A 12 5.33 -1.68 -6.21
N ALA A 13 4.87 -2.44 -5.20
CA ALA A 13 5.64 -2.70 -3.98
C ALA A 13 6.92 -3.49 -4.26
N ILE A 14 6.86 -4.50 -5.14
CA ILE A 14 8.04 -5.25 -5.59
C ILE A 14 8.97 -4.34 -6.38
N GLY A 15 8.46 -3.54 -7.32
CA GLY A 15 9.27 -2.59 -8.09
C GLY A 15 9.97 -1.57 -7.18
N TYR A 16 9.26 -1.04 -6.19
CA TYR A 16 9.81 -0.15 -5.19
C TYR A 16 10.90 -0.84 -4.35
N PHE A 17 10.67 -2.09 -3.93
CA PHE A 17 11.66 -2.89 -3.21
C PHE A 17 12.96 -3.13 -4.00
N LEU A 18 12.85 -3.37 -5.30
CA LEU A 18 14.02 -3.57 -6.16
C LEU A 18 14.85 -2.29 -6.28
N LEU A 19 14.21 -1.14 -6.50
CA LEU A 19 14.92 0.16 -6.46
C LEU A 19 15.52 0.45 -5.07
N TYR A 20 14.90 -0.10 -4.05
CA TYR A 20 15.33 0.03 -2.67
C TYR A 20 16.61 -0.72 -2.33
N LEU A 21 16.70 -1.98 -2.73
CA LEU A 21 17.91 -2.78 -2.57
C LEU A 21 19.14 -2.15 -3.23
N LEU A 22 18.94 -1.32 -4.26
CA LEU A 22 20.03 -0.64 -4.95
C LEU A 22 20.57 0.59 -4.19
N ASN A 23 19.81 1.16 -3.25
CA ASN A 23 20.11 2.51 -2.74
C ASN A 23 20.05 2.70 -1.21
N SER A 24 19.54 1.75 -0.40
CA SER A 24 19.37 1.99 1.05
C SER A 24 19.24 0.75 1.95
N LEU A 25 19.55 0.92 3.24
CA LEU A 25 19.43 -0.06 4.36
C LEU A 25 18.42 0.39 5.45
N SER A 26 17.40 1.15 5.09
CA SER A 26 16.32 1.62 6.01
C SER A 26 15.23 0.55 6.32
N TYR A 27 14.29 0.89 7.19
CA TYR A 27 13.14 0.09 7.63
C TYR A 27 12.00 -0.06 6.60
N ALA A 28 12.13 0.46 5.37
CA ALA A 28 11.07 0.40 4.36
C ALA A 28 10.65 -1.03 3.98
N ILE A 29 11.54 -2.01 4.19
CA ILE A 29 11.31 -3.44 3.90
C ILE A 29 10.08 -3.98 4.65
N LEU A 30 9.92 -3.62 5.93
CA LEU A 30 8.78 -4.09 6.74
C LEU A 30 7.46 -3.55 6.21
N GLY A 31 7.45 -2.27 5.81
CA GLY A 31 6.26 -1.66 5.20
C GLY A 31 5.91 -2.28 3.85
N ILE A 32 6.90 -2.56 3.01
CA ILE A 32 6.70 -3.24 1.73
C ILE A 32 6.14 -4.65 1.95
N LEU A 33 6.69 -5.41 2.90
CA LEU A 33 6.19 -6.74 3.23
C LEU A 33 4.73 -6.66 3.70
N ALA A 34 4.38 -5.70 4.55
CA ALA A 34 3.01 -5.48 5.01
C ALA A 34 2.05 -5.16 3.84
N VAL A 35 2.50 -4.37 2.86
CA VAL A 35 1.75 -4.11 1.63
C VAL A 35 1.52 -5.42 0.87
N VAL A 36 2.56 -6.20 0.59
CA VAL A 36 2.44 -7.46 -0.16
C VAL A 36 1.49 -8.44 0.55
N VAL A 37 1.69 -8.68 1.85
CA VAL A 37 0.90 -9.62 2.65
C VAL A 37 -0.57 -9.21 2.69
N TYR A 38 -0.87 -7.94 2.96
CA TYR A 38 -2.25 -7.44 2.99
C TYR A 38 -2.94 -7.59 1.64
N ASN A 39 -2.30 -7.19 0.54
CA ASN A 39 -2.90 -7.29 -0.79
C ASN A 39 -3.10 -8.76 -1.20
N ALA A 40 -2.18 -9.66 -0.84
CA ALA A 40 -2.35 -11.10 -1.04
C ALA A 40 -3.52 -11.67 -0.23
N LEU A 41 -3.67 -11.24 1.03
CA LEU A 41 -4.78 -11.60 1.89
C LEU A 41 -6.12 -11.11 1.31
N VAL A 42 -6.19 -9.87 0.82
CA VAL A 42 -7.38 -9.34 0.14
C VAL A 42 -7.75 -10.16 -1.09
N ILE A 43 -6.78 -10.57 -1.92
CA ILE A 43 -7.02 -11.46 -3.05
C ILE A 43 -7.63 -12.78 -2.57
N HIS A 44 -7.03 -13.40 -1.56
CA HIS A 44 -7.50 -14.68 -1.01
C HIS A 44 -8.95 -14.60 -0.52
N ILE A 45 -9.30 -13.54 0.21
CA ILE A 45 -10.66 -13.31 0.73
C ILE A 45 -11.66 -13.15 -0.41
N ILE A 46 -11.30 -12.37 -1.44
CA ILE A 46 -12.16 -12.16 -2.60
C ILE A 46 -12.40 -13.48 -3.33
N ASP A 47 -11.36 -14.29 -3.52
CA ASP A 47 -11.45 -15.56 -4.25
C ASP A 47 -12.23 -16.63 -3.48
N ARG A 48 -12.14 -16.61 -2.15
CA ARG A 48 -12.92 -17.49 -1.28
C ARG A 48 -14.31 -16.94 -0.92
N GLN A 49 -14.68 -15.77 -1.44
CA GLN A 49 -15.92 -15.07 -1.10
C GLN A 49 -16.15 -14.89 0.41
N ILE A 50 -15.06 -14.73 1.17
CA ILE A 50 -15.11 -14.54 2.63
C ILE A 50 -15.53 -13.09 2.91
N ARG A 51 -16.36 -12.90 3.95
CA ARG A 51 -16.77 -11.56 4.41
C ARG A 51 -15.59 -10.84 5.05
N PHE A 52 -15.48 -9.54 4.83
CA PHE A 52 -14.45 -8.73 5.46
C PHE A 52 -14.70 -8.61 6.97
N ASN A 53 -13.65 -8.81 7.78
CA ASN A 53 -13.73 -8.68 9.23
C ASN A 53 -12.88 -7.49 9.73
N THR A 54 -12.96 -7.24 11.04
CA THR A 54 -12.21 -6.15 11.69
C THR A 54 -10.69 -6.30 11.54
N LEU A 55 -10.15 -7.53 11.55
CA LEU A 55 -8.71 -7.76 11.40
C LEU A 55 -8.20 -7.23 10.07
N HIS A 56 -8.98 -7.34 8.99
CA HIS A 56 -8.58 -6.83 7.69
C HIS A 56 -8.45 -5.31 7.70
N ILE A 57 -9.35 -4.62 8.40
CA ILE A 57 -9.26 -3.16 8.55
C ILE A 57 -8.05 -2.79 9.41
N THR A 58 -7.77 -3.52 10.50
CA THR A 58 -6.58 -3.26 11.32
C THR A 58 -5.29 -3.37 10.51
N ILE A 59 -5.12 -4.43 9.72
CA ILE A 59 -3.95 -4.62 8.86
C ILE A 59 -3.92 -3.56 7.75
N GLY A 60 -5.07 -3.25 7.16
CA GLY A 60 -5.21 -2.19 6.16
C GLY A 60 -4.79 -0.82 6.70
N SER A 61 -5.09 -0.50 7.96
CA SER A 61 -4.69 0.75 8.61
C SER A 61 -3.17 0.86 8.79
N THR A 62 -2.49 -0.26 9.07
CA THR A 62 -1.01 -0.27 9.10
C THR A 62 -0.43 0.09 7.74
N ASN A 63 -0.99 -0.45 6.65
CA ASN A 63 -0.58 -0.08 5.29
C ASN A 63 -0.90 1.36 4.94
N PHE A 64 -2.04 1.87 5.41
CA PHE A 64 -2.37 3.28 5.26
C PHE A 64 -1.33 4.19 5.94
N GLY A 65 -0.88 3.83 7.14
CA GLY A 65 0.23 4.49 7.82
C GLY A 65 1.52 4.45 7.00
N PHE A 66 1.85 3.30 6.41
CA PHE A 66 3.00 3.16 5.52
C PHE A 66 2.90 4.04 4.26
N ALA A 67 1.71 4.19 3.68
CA ALA A 67 1.50 5.11 2.57
C ALA A 67 1.79 6.56 2.96
N GLY A 68 1.39 6.98 4.17
CA GLY A 68 1.75 8.28 4.73
C GLY A 68 3.27 8.45 4.86
N PHE A 69 3.96 7.43 5.37
CA PHE A 69 5.43 7.40 5.43
C PHE A 69 6.08 7.53 4.05
N LEU A 70 5.59 6.78 3.04
CA LEU A 70 6.09 6.86 1.67
C LEU A 70 5.96 8.27 1.07
N ILE A 71 4.84 8.95 1.32
CA ILE A 71 4.61 10.31 0.83
C ILE A 71 5.59 11.28 1.49
N LEU A 72 5.72 11.24 2.82
CA LEU A 72 6.66 12.10 3.55
C LEU A 72 8.11 11.84 3.10
N TRP A 73 8.47 10.58 2.90
CA TRP A 73 9.78 10.19 2.41
C TRP A 73 10.03 10.71 0.99
N ALA A 74 9.06 10.61 0.09
CA ALA A 74 9.16 11.14 -1.26
C ALA A 74 9.32 12.67 -1.27
N ILE A 75 8.62 13.40 -0.40
CA ILE A 75 8.77 14.85 -0.25
C ILE A 75 10.18 15.19 0.22
N ASN A 76 10.69 14.51 1.25
CA ASN A 76 12.05 14.72 1.75
C ASN A 76 13.10 14.44 0.67
N LEU A 77 12.98 13.32 -0.05
CA LEU A 77 13.84 12.98 -1.19
C LEU A 77 13.82 14.07 -2.27
N THR A 78 12.65 14.62 -2.56
CA THR A 78 12.48 15.69 -3.54
C THR A 78 13.25 16.94 -3.10
N ILE A 79 13.03 17.41 -1.86
CA ILE A 79 13.71 18.59 -1.31
C ILE A 79 15.22 18.38 -1.30
N SER A 80 15.70 17.25 -0.76
CA SER A 80 17.13 16.94 -0.70
C SER A 80 17.77 16.85 -2.09
N SER A 81 17.05 16.35 -3.09
CA SER A 81 17.55 16.29 -4.47
C SER A 81 17.69 17.67 -5.10
N PHE A 82 16.75 18.59 -4.84
CA PHE A 82 16.87 19.98 -5.28
C PHE A 82 18.02 20.71 -4.59
N THR A 83 18.22 20.48 -3.28
CA THR A 83 19.22 21.21 -2.50
C THR A 83 20.65 20.73 -2.76
N TYR A 84 20.86 19.42 -2.93
CA TYR A 84 22.22 18.84 -2.93
C TYR A 84 22.59 18.08 -4.23
N GLN A 85 21.72 18.04 -5.25
CA GLN A 85 21.91 17.27 -6.50
C GLN A 85 22.30 15.79 -6.27
N TYR A 86 21.90 15.22 -5.11
CA TYR A 86 22.57 14.06 -4.53
C TYR A 86 22.21 12.71 -5.18
N PHE A 87 21.17 12.65 -6.01
CA PHE A 87 20.62 11.38 -6.51
C PHE A 87 20.20 11.48 -7.98
N GLY A 88 20.93 10.78 -8.86
CA GLY A 88 20.54 10.62 -10.27
C GLY A 88 19.25 9.82 -10.47
N ASN A 89 18.84 9.02 -9.47
CA ASN A 89 17.68 8.13 -9.55
C ASN A 89 16.46 8.62 -8.75
N THR A 90 16.44 9.85 -8.21
CA THR A 90 15.33 10.35 -7.40
C THR A 90 14.00 10.31 -8.15
N LEU A 91 14.01 10.66 -9.44
CA LEU A 91 12.82 10.67 -10.28
C LEU A 91 12.17 9.28 -10.35
N LEU A 92 12.97 8.21 -10.49
CA LEU A 92 12.45 6.84 -10.49
C LEU A 92 11.82 6.49 -9.15
N TYR A 93 12.47 6.88 -8.05
CA TYR A 93 11.94 6.66 -6.70
C TYR A 93 10.60 7.36 -6.46
N ILE A 94 10.50 8.63 -6.82
CA ILE A 94 9.27 9.43 -6.71
C ILE A 94 8.18 8.82 -7.60
N SER A 95 8.54 8.44 -8.83
CA SER A 95 7.61 7.86 -9.81
C SER A 95 7.00 6.53 -9.37
N LEU A 96 7.65 5.75 -8.51
CA LEU A 96 7.08 4.55 -7.91
C LEU A 96 6.41 4.82 -6.56
N SER A 97 6.94 5.73 -5.75
CA SER A 97 6.42 6.05 -4.41
C SER A 97 5.02 6.65 -4.49
N ILE A 98 4.81 7.61 -5.39
CA ILE A 98 3.52 8.31 -5.51
C ILE A 98 2.41 7.35 -5.93
N PRO A 99 2.51 6.59 -7.04
CA PRO A 99 1.47 5.65 -7.44
C PRO A 99 1.24 4.54 -6.42
N LEU A 100 2.30 4.05 -5.77
CA LEU A 100 2.17 3.04 -4.72
C LEU A 100 1.38 3.59 -3.52
N ALA A 101 1.73 4.78 -3.04
CA ALA A 101 1.02 5.41 -1.93
C ALA A 101 -0.45 5.70 -2.28
N THR A 102 -0.73 6.27 -3.46
CA THR A 102 -2.09 6.50 -3.94
C THR A 102 -2.86 5.19 -4.08
N GLY A 103 -2.23 4.14 -4.62
CA GLY A 103 -2.81 2.80 -4.74
C GLY A 103 -3.19 2.20 -3.40
N ILE A 104 -2.34 2.34 -2.38
CA ILE A 104 -2.64 1.92 -1.00
C ILE A 104 -3.81 2.73 -0.41
N PHE A 105 -3.83 4.05 -0.61
CA PHE A 105 -4.92 4.93 -0.16
C PHE A 105 -6.28 4.51 -0.73
N ILE A 106 -6.36 4.37 -2.06
CA ILE A 106 -7.59 3.96 -2.75
C ILE A 106 -8.01 2.56 -2.28
N HIS A 107 -7.05 1.64 -2.15
CA HIS A 107 -7.33 0.28 -1.71
C HIS A 107 -7.92 0.26 -0.30
N PHE A 108 -7.36 1.04 0.63
CA PHE A 108 -7.87 1.14 1.99
C PHE A 108 -9.31 1.67 2.02
N ILE A 109 -9.60 2.76 1.30
CA ILE A 109 -10.96 3.33 1.20
C ILE A 109 -11.95 2.29 0.66
N LEU A 110 -11.61 1.61 -0.43
CA LEU A 110 -12.46 0.57 -1.01
C LEU A 110 -12.68 -0.63 -0.07
N SER A 111 -11.66 -1.00 0.70
CA SER A 111 -11.76 -2.06 1.71
C SER A 111 -12.68 -1.67 2.86
N LEU A 112 -12.60 -0.41 3.30
CA LEU A 112 -13.48 0.14 4.34
C LEU A 112 -14.95 0.15 3.89
N ILE A 113 -15.21 0.60 2.66
CA ILE A 113 -16.56 0.58 2.07
C ILE A 113 -17.11 -0.85 2.03
N LYS A 114 -16.29 -1.82 1.59
CA LYS A 114 -16.69 -3.23 1.54
C LYS A 114 -16.99 -3.78 2.94
N TYR A 115 -16.14 -3.50 3.93
CA TYR A 115 -16.36 -3.91 5.31
C TYR A 115 -17.67 -3.36 5.89
N ILE A 116 -17.97 -2.08 5.67
CA ILE A 116 -19.23 -1.46 6.13
C ILE A 116 -20.43 -2.15 5.50
N LYS A 117 -20.35 -2.47 4.20
CA LYS A 117 -21.40 -3.21 3.48
C LYS A 117 -21.60 -4.62 4.07
N ASP A 118 -20.53 -5.40 4.19
CA ASP A 118 -20.59 -6.77 4.73
C ASP A 118 -21.15 -6.79 6.17
N LYS A 119 -20.81 -5.79 6.99
CA LYS A 119 -21.33 -5.64 8.35
C LYS A 119 -22.84 -5.31 8.35
N LYS A 120 -23.30 -4.45 7.43
CA LYS A 120 -24.72 -4.10 7.30
C LYS A 120 -25.56 -5.30 6.85
N ASP A 121 -25.04 -6.09 5.92
CA ASP A 121 -25.74 -7.28 5.42
C ASP A 121 -25.89 -8.33 6.52
N LYS A 122 -24.85 -8.54 7.35
CA LYS A 122 -24.91 -9.42 8.52
C LYS A 122 -25.97 -9.01 9.55
N LEU A 123 -26.20 -7.70 9.74
CA LEU A 123 -27.21 -7.19 10.67
C LEU A 123 -28.66 -7.34 10.14
N ARG A 124 -28.85 -7.56 8.84
CA ARG A 124 -30.17 -7.79 8.23
C ARG A 124 -30.60 -9.26 8.25
N GLU A 125 -29.63 -10.17 8.40
CA GLU A 125 -29.84 -11.63 8.44
C GLU A 125 -30.19 -12.14 9.84
N ASN A 126 -30.02 -11.30 10.87
CA ASN A 126 -30.34 -11.58 12.28
C ASN A 126 -31.59 -10.82 12.71
#